data_AF-A0A5E5PYY9-F1
#
_entry.id   AF-A0A5E5PYY9-F1
#
_cell.length_a   1.000
_cell.length_b   1.000
_cell.length_c   1.000
_cell.angle_alpha   90.00
_cell.angle_beta   90.00
_cell.angle_gamma   90.00
#
_symmetry.space_group_name_H-M   'P 1'
#
loop_
_entity.id
_entity.type
_entity.pdbx_description
1 polymer ?
#
loop_
_entity_poly.entity_id
_entity_poly.type
_entity_poly.pdbx_seq_one_letter_code
_entity_poly.pdbx_strand_id
1 'polypeptide(L)' 'MNNKEPHIVKFSGGRSSAMMLMNLLESNELKPKRGDVVIFNKVNSTHKRTTPN' A
#
# COMPACT_ATOMS: atom_id res chain seq x y z
N MET A 1 -10.16 -18.83 10.08
CA MET A 1 -10.59 -17.95 8.96
C MET A 1 -9.80 -18.36 7.73
N ASN A 2 -10.48 -18.75 6.65
CA ASN A 2 -9.85 -19.32 5.45
C ASN A 2 -9.17 -18.17 4.68
N ASN A 3 -7.88 -17.97 4.92
CA ASN A 3 -7.10 -16.78 4.57
C ASN A 3 -6.69 -16.76 3.07
N LYS A 4 -7.65 -17.04 2.17
CA LYS A 4 -7.40 -17.32 0.74
C LYS A 4 -7.68 -16.15 -0.20
N GLU A 5 -8.37 -15.11 0.25
CA GLU A 5 -8.68 -13.98 -0.63
C GLU A 5 -7.50 -13.01 -0.71
N PRO A 6 -7.19 -12.49 -1.91
CA PRO A 6 -6.12 -11.52 -2.08
C PRO A 6 -6.45 -10.22 -1.33
N HIS A 7 -5.45 -9.63 -0.69
CA HIS A 7 -5.59 -8.34 -0.04
C HIS A 7 -5.27 -7.20 -1.00
N ILE A 8 -6.10 -6.15 -1.01
CA ILE A 8 -5.83 -4.91 -1.76
C ILE A 8 -5.48 -3.81 -0.77
N VAL A 9 -4.23 -3.34 -0.80
CA VAL A 9 -3.75 -2.24 0.05
C VAL A 9 -3.62 -0.96 -0.77
N LYS A 10 -4.40 0.06 -0.42
CA LYS A 10 -4.36 1.38 -1.08
C LYS A 10 -3.54 2.36 -0.23
N PHE A 11 -2.57 3.05 -0.82
CA PHE A 11 -1.82 4.12 -0.16
C PHE A 11 -1.80 5.41 -1.00
N SER A 12 -1.81 6.57 -0.35
CA SER A 12 -1.97 7.89 -1.01
C SER A 12 -0.76 8.82 -0.87
N GLY A 13 0.35 8.32 -0.31
CA GLY A 13 1.57 9.10 -0.08
C GLY A 13 1.52 9.98 1.17
N GLY A 14 0.41 9.97 1.91
CA GLY A 14 0.33 10.56 3.25
C GLY A 14 1.11 9.74 4.28
N ARG A 15 1.68 10.41 5.29
CA ARG A 15 2.52 9.79 6.34
C ARG A 15 1.87 8.56 6.98
N SER A 16 0.59 8.64 7.34
CA SER A 16 -0.13 7.53 7.98
C SER A 16 -0.29 6.34 7.05
N SER A 17 -0.65 6.57 5.78
CA SER A 17 -0.78 5.49 4.79
C SER A 17 0.57 4.86 4.44
N ALA A 18 1.65 5.64 4.46
CA ALA A 18 3.00 5.15 4.26
C ALA A 18 3.47 4.29 5.46
N MET A 19 3.24 4.75 6.69
CA MET A 19 3.56 3.98 7.90
C MET A 19 2.79 2.66 7.94
N MET A 20 1.50 2.66 7.58
CA MET A 20 0.72 1.44 7.47
C MET A 20 1.33 0.46 6.46
N LEU A 21 1.71 0.94 5.27
CA LEU A 21 2.37 0.09 4.26
C LEU A 21 3.69 -0.49 4.77
N MET A 22 4.52 0.33 5.43
CA MET A 22 5.80 -0.14 5.99
C MET A 22 5.58 -1.21 7.07
N ASN A 23 4.65 -1.01 8.00
CA ASN A 23 4.34 -2.01 9.02
C ASN A 23 3.89 -3.36 8.41
N LEU A 24 3.10 -3.31 7.33
CA LEU A 24 2.65 -4.53 6.62
C LEU A 24 3.81 -5.25 5.91
N LEU A 25 4.77 -4.51 5.37
CA LEU A 25 5.98 -5.07 4.75
C LEU A 25 6.92 -5.66 5.81
N GLU A 26 7.19 -4.92 6.89
CA GLU A 26 8.05 -5.36 8.00
C GLU A 26 7.49 -6.59 8.72
N SER A 27 6.16 -6.67 8.84
CA SER A 27 5.49 -7.82 9.46
C SER A 27 5.26 -9.00 8.50
N ASN A 28 5.70 -8.92 7.24
CA ASN A 28 5.49 -9.94 6.21
C ASN A 28 4.01 -10.34 6.02
N GLU A 29 3.11 -9.37 6.21
CA GLU A 29 1.66 -9.56 6.09
C GLU A 29 1.18 -9.46 4.63
N LEU A 30 2.00 -8.85 3.76
CA LEU A 30 1.79 -8.80 2.31
C LEU A 30 2.42 -10.02 1.64
N LYS A 31 1.57 -10.86 1.02
CA LYS A 31 1.94 -12.15 0.43
C LYS A 31 1.66 -12.13 -1.08
N PRO A 32 2.68 -11.95 -1.93
CA PRO A 32 2.51 -12.00 -3.39
C PRO A 32 1.88 -13.32 -3.86
N LYS A 33 2.21 -14.44 -3.19
CA LYS A 33 1.65 -15.77 -3.48
C LYS A 33 0.15 -15.90 -3.14
N ARG A 34 -0.39 -15.05 -2.25
CA ARG A 34 -1.84 -14.96 -1.98
C ARG A 34 -2.56 -14.09 -3.02
N GLY A 35 -1.81 -13.38 -3.86
CA GLY A 35 -2.35 -12.42 -4.83
C GLY A 35 -2.53 -11.01 -4.26
N ASP A 36 -1.83 -10.67 -3.17
CA ASP A 36 -1.93 -9.33 -2.57
C ASP A 36 -1.37 -8.25 -3.51
N VAL A 37 -2.08 -7.13 -3.60
CA VAL A 37 -1.73 -6.01 -4.48
C VAL A 37 -1.67 -4.71 -3.69
N VAL A 38 -0.63 -3.92 -3.94
CA VAL A 38 -0.49 -2.56 -3.42
C VAL A 38 -0.81 -1.57 -4.54
N ILE A 39 -1.76 -0.67 -4.29
CA ILE A 39 -2.18 0.36 -5.24
C ILE A 39 -1.81 1.73 -4.68
N PHE A 40 -0.99 2.48 -5.42
CA PHE A 40 -0.76 3.88 -5.14
C PHE A 40 -1.88 4.74 -5.75
N ASN A 41 -2.69 5.38 -4.92
CA ASN A 41 -3.72 6.30 -5.37
C ASN A 41 -3.20 7.74 -5.33
N LYS A 42 -2.72 8.23 -6.47
CA LYS A 42 -2.31 9.62 -6.66
C LYS A 42 -3.54 10.49 -6.84
N VAL A 43 -3.92 11.23 -5.80
CA VAL A 43 -4.97 12.26 -5.91
C VAL A 43 -4.38 13.46 -6.66
N ASN A 44 -5.06 13.95 -7.70
CA ASN A 44 -4.55 15.02 -8.59
C ASN A 44 -4.23 16.37 -7.89
N SER A 45 -4.48 16.51 -6.58
CA SER A 45 -4.11 17.67 -5.78
C SER A 45 -2.76 17.54 -5.05
N THR A 46 -1.97 16.51 -5.33
CA THR A 46 -0.66 16.34 -4.71
C THR A 46 0.32 17.42 -5.17
N HIS A 47 0.77 18.26 -4.23
CA HIS A 47 1.91 19.17 -4.38
C HIS A 47 3.10 18.51 -5.12
N LYS A 48 3.88 19.32 -5.86
CA LYS A 48 5.05 18.95 -6.68
C LYS A 48 6.06 17.97 -6.05
N ARG A 49 6.04 17.75 -4.74
CA ARG A 49 6.94 16.84 -4.01
C ARG A 49 6.49 15.36 -4.01
N THR A 50 5.30 15.06 -4.53
CA THR A 50 4.68 13.71 -4.46
C THR A 50 4.77 12.94 -5.79
N THR A 51 5.47 13.49 -6.78
CA THR A 51 5.81 12.83 -8.05
C THR A 51 7.15 12.11 -7.92
N PRO A 52 7.22 10.79 -8.15
CA PRO A 52 8.51 10.11 -8.29
C PRO A 52 9.16 10.59 -9.60
N ASN A 53 10.41 11.04 -9.51
CA ASN A 53 11.29 11.21 -10.66
C ASN A 53 11.77 9.84 -11.15
#